data_AF-A0A453L220-F1
#
_entry.id   AF-A0A453L220-F1
#
_cell.length_a   1.000
_cell.length_b   1.000
_cell.length_c   1.000
_cell.angle_alpha   90.00
_cell.angle_beta   90.00
_cell.angle_gamma   90.00
#
_symmetry.space_group_name_H-M   'P 1'
#
loop_
_entity.id
_entity.type
_entity.pdbx_description
1 polymer ?
#
loop_
_entity_poly.entity_id
_entity_poly.type
_entity_poly.pdbx_seq_one_letter_code
_entity_poly.pdbx_strand_id
1 'polypeptide(L)'
;MAYNYPAEKISVYLSDDGGSVLTFYALWEASLFAKHWIPFCKRYNIEPRSPAAYFSESDGHQDLCSPKEWSLIRVSRFSKHLF
;
A
#
# COMPACT_ATOMS: atom_id res chain seq x y z
N MET A 1 -3.81 1.87 5.57
CA MET A 1 -4.53 0.58 5.65
C MET A 1 -5.74 0.60 4.75
N ALA A 2 -6.09 -0.52 4.13
CA ALA A 2 -7.26 -0.61 3.25
C ALA A 2 -8.37 -1.40 3.93
N TYR A 3 -8.99 -0.96 5.03
CA TYR A 3 -10.08 -1.73 5.64
C TYR A 3 -11.43 -1.50 4.93
N ASN A 4 -12.35 -2.47 5.02
CA ASN A 4 -13.73 -2.29 4.57
C ASN A 4 -14.55 -1.57 5.65
N TYR A 5 -14.20 -0.32 5.91
CA TYR A 5 -14.83 0.52 6.92
C TYR A 5 -14.98 1.96 6.41
N PRO A 6 -16.01 2.71 6.84
CA PRO A 6 -16.17 4.11 6.45
C PRO A 6 -14.93 4.94 6.84
N ALA A 7 -14.45 5.76 5.91
CA ALA A 7 -13.20 6.49 6.05
C ALA A 7 -13.28 7.52 7.19
N GLU A 8 -14.45 8.12 7.38
CA GLU A 8 -14.74 9.10 8.43
C GLU A 8 -14.84 8.49 9.84
N LYS A 9 -14.89 7.16 9.94
CA LYS A 9 -15.00 6.44 11.22
C LYS A 9 -13.73 5.68 11.60
N ILE A 10 -12.74 5.61 10.70
CA ILE A 10 -11.47 4.94 10.99
C ILE A 10 -10.38 5.97 11.29
N SER A 11 -9.75 5.80 12.44
CA SER A 11 -8.51 6.48 12.78
C SER A 11 -7.48 5.43 13.17
N VAL A 12 -6.22 5.69 12.84
CA VAL A 12 -5.09 4.82 13.19
C VAL A 12 -4.06 5.69 13.90
N TYR A 13 -3.64 5.25 15.07
CA TYR A 13 -2.58 5.87 15.83
C TYR A 13 -1.33 4.99 15.76
N LEU A 14 -0.16 5.61 15.56
CA LEU A 14 1.13 4.94 15.53
C LEU A 14 2.05 5.64 16.55
N SER A 15 2.54 4.87 17.52
CA SER A 15 3.57 5.32 18.47
C SER A 15 4.92 4.75 18.05
N ASP A 16 5.96 5.58 18.06
CA ASP A 16 7.36 5.14 17.89
C ASP A 16 8.18 5.65 19.07
N ASP A 17 8.45 4.76 20.02
CA ASP A 17 9.21 5.10 21.24
C ASP A 17 10.69 5.40 20.93
N GLY A 18 11.19 4.95 19.78
CA GLY A 18 12.55 5.20 19.32
C GLY A 18 12.73 6.55 18.63
N GLY A 19 11.64 7.21 18.21
CA GLY A 19 11.68 8.50 17.51
C GLY A 19 12.58 8.52 16.28
N SER A 20 12.68 7.41 15.55
CA SER A 20 13.65 7.27 14.46
C SER A 20 13.21 8.07 13.25
N VAL A 21 14.12 8.90 12.72
CA VAL A 21 13.88 9.66 11.48
C VAL A 21 13.58 8.73 10.29
N LEU A 22 14.14 7.51 10.30
CA LEU A 22 13.87 6.51 9.27
C LEU A 22 12.42 6.02 9.34
N THR A 23 11.86 5.81 10.53
CA THR A 23 10.45 5.45 10.71
C THR A 23 9.54 6.56 10.17
N PHE A 24 9.89 7.82 10.44
CA PHE A 24 9.15 8.97 9.92
C PHE A 24 9.13 9.01 8.39
N TYR A 25 10.30 8.89 7.74
CA TYR A 25 10.37 8.89 6.28
C TYR A 25 9.69 7.66 5.66
N ALA A 26 9.84 6.49 6.25
CA ALA A 26 9.15 5.29 5.80
C ALA A 26 7.62 5.46 5.87
N LEU A 27 7.09 6.07 6.95
CA LEU A 27 5.67 6.36 7.09
C LEU A 27 5.20 7.41 6.07
N TRP A 28 6.00 8.43 5.82
CA TRP A 28 5.72 9.45 4.80
C TRP A 28 5.57 8.82 3.42
N GLU A 29 6.55 8.02 2.98
CA GLU A 29 6.50 7.30 1.71
C GLU A 29 5.32 6.32 1.66
N ALA A 30 5.07 5.58 2.74
CA ALA A 30 3.92 4.69 2.84
C ALA A 30 2.57 5.44 2.71
N SER A 31 2.49 6.68 3.20
CA SER A 31 1.29 7.53 3.06
C SER A 31 1.04 7.94 1.61
N LEU A 32 2.11 8.20 0.85
CA LEU A 32 2.02 8.50 -0.58
C LEU A 32 1.57 7.28 -1.36
N PHE A 33 2.18 6.13 -1.10
CA PHE A 33 1.76 4.85 -1.70
C PHE A 33 0.30 4.51 -1.40
N ALA A 34 -0.16 4.74 -0.17
CA ALA A 34 -1.52 4.43 0.25
C ALA A 34 -2.59 5.14 -0.60
N LYS A 35 -2.29 6.32 -1.16
CA LYS A 35 -3.18 7.05 -2.09
C LYS A 35 -3.48 6.27 -3.36
N HIS A 36 -2.60 5.37 -3.77
CA HIS A 36 -2.78 4.50 -4.94
C HIS A 36 -3.27 3.10 -4.54
N TRP A 37 -2.70 2.54 -3.47
CA TRP A 37 -3.04 1.21 -2.99
C TRP A 37 -4.48 1.09 -2.49
N ILE A 38 -4.97 2.05 -1.68
CA ILE A 38 -6.32 1.94 -1.08
C ILE A 38 -7.43 1.95 -2.15
N PRO A 39 -7.44 2.88 -3.12
CA PRO A 39 -8.43 2.84 -4.21
C PRO A 39 -8.29 1.60 -5.09
N PHE A 40 -7.08 1.08 -5.30
CA PHE A 40 -6.87 -0.17 -6.02
C PHE A 40 -7.49 -1.37 -5.29
N CYS A 41 -7.21 -1.54 -3.99
CA CYS A 41 -7.81 -2.61 -3.20
C CYS A 41 -9.35 -2.56 -3.22
N LYS A 42 -9.93 -1.35 -3.12
CA LYS A 42 -11.39 -1.18 -3.14
C LYS A 42 -12.00 -1.49 -4.51
N ARG A 43 -11.37 -1.05 -5.60
CA ARG A 43 -11.90 -1.25 -6.97
C ARG A 43 -11.86 -2.70 -7.41
N TYR A 44 -10.80 -3.42 -7.07
CA TYR A 44 -10.58 -4.79 -7.51
C TYR A 44 -10.86 -5.83 -6.42
N ASN A 45 -11.41 -5.40 -5.28
CA ASN A 45 -11.69 -6.23 -4.11
C ASN A 45 -10.51 -7.16 -3.74
N ILE A 46 -9.32 -6.57 -3.68
CA ILE A 46 -8.06 -7.30 -3.50
C ILE A 46 -8.01 -7.95 -2.12
N GLU A 47 -7.66 -9.23 -2.09
CA GLU A 47 -7.28 -9.96 -0.89
C GLU A 47 -6.05 -10.84 -1.22
N PRO A 48 -5.02 -10.90 -0.35
CA PRO A 48 -4.89 -10.17 0.91
C PRO A 48 -4.58 -8.67 0.69
N ARG A 49 -5.06 -7.80 1.58
CA ARG A 49 -4.86 -6.33 1.46
C ARG A 49 -3.47 -5.81 1.82
N SER A 50 -2.63 -6.67 2.37
CA SER A 50 -1.22 -6.34 2.57
C SER A 50 -0.51 -6.36 1.22
N PRO A 51 0.13 -5.26 0.79
CA PRO A 51 0.85 -5.23 -0.48
C PRO A 51 1.92 -6.32 -0.55
N ALA A 52 2.69 -6.50 0.53
CA ALA A 52 3.75 -7.50 0.56
C ALA A 52 3.21 -8.93 0.41
N ALA A 53 2.10 -9.26 1.07
CA ALA A 53 1.47 -10.58 0.95
C ALA A 53 0.88 -10.79 -0.45
N TYR A 54 0.16 -9.79 -0.96
CA TYR A 54 -0.46 -9.84 -2.28
C TYR A 54 0.55 -10.04 -3.42
N PHE A 55 1.71 -9.37 -3.36
CA PHE A 55 2.78 -9.57 -4.35
C PHE A 55 3.62 -10.83 -4.12
N SER A 56 3.52 -11.46 -2.95
CA SER A 56 4.19 -12.73 -2.68
C SER A 56 3.41 -13.94 -3.22
N GLU A 57 2.11 -13.78 -3.47
CA GLU A 57 1.28 -14.79 -4.11
C GLU A 57 1.52 -14.79 -5.64
N SER A 58 1.77 -15.95 -6.22
CA SER A 58 2.14 -16.08 -7.63
C SER A 58 0.97 -15.85 -8.58
N ASP A 59 1.00 -14.72 -9.30
CA ASP A 59 0.49 -14.43 -10.65
C ASP A 59 -0.97 -14.79 -11.05
N GLY A 60 -1.87 -15.08 -10.10
CA GLY A 60 -3.29 -15.32 -10.42
C GLY A 60 -4.16 -14.07 -10.62
N HIS A 61 -3.66 -12.86 -10.31
CA HIS A 61 -4.51 -11.67 -10.16
C HIS A 61 -4.38 -10.61 -11.28
N GLN A 62 -3.55 -10.85 -12.31
CA GLN A 62 -3.30 -9.86 -13.37
C GLN A 62 -4.54 -9.58 -14.23
N ASP A 63 -5.48 -10.53 -14.33
CA ASP A 63 -6.64 -10.42 -15.22
C ASP A 63 -7.76 -9.51 -14.70
N LEU A 64 -7.72 -9.11 -13.43
CA LEU A 64 -8.77 -8.28 -12.84
C LEU A 64 -8.55 -6.77 -13.02
N CYS A 65 -7.32 -6.33 -13.34
CA CYS A 65 -6.94 -4.92 -13.33
C CYS A 65 -6.46 -4.39 -14.69
N SER A 66 -6.72 -3.12 -14.97
CA SER A 66 -6.11 -2.42 -16.11
C SER A 66 -4.58 -2.54 -16.08
N PRO A 67 -3.91 -2.94 -17.19
CA PRO A 67 -2.46 -3.07 -17.25
C PRO A 67 -1.69 -1.81 -16.85
N LYS A 68 -2.28 -0.61 -17.08
CA LYS A 68 -1.68 0.67 -16.70
C LYS A 68 -1.66 0.85 -15.18
N GLU A 69 -2.76 0.57 -14.50
CA GLU A 69 -2.85 0.70 -13.04
C GLU A 69 -2.02 -0.37 -12.34
N TRP A 70 -2.04 -1.60 -12.85
CA TRP A 70 -1.17 -2.68 -12.41
C TRP A 70 0.31 -2.29 -12.47
N SER A 71 0.73 -1.74 -13.62
CA SER A 71 2.11 -1.29 -13.82
C SER A 71 2.48 -0.18 -12.84
N LEU A 72 1.62 0.81 -12.61
CA LEU A 72 1.89 1.90 -11.65
C LEU A 72 2.10 1.37 -10.22
N ILE A 73 1.31 0.39 -9.80
CA ILE A 73 1.33 -0.17 -8.45
C ILE A 73 2.50 -1.15 -8.23
N ARG A 74 2.95 -1.83 -9.29
CA ARG A 74 4.20 -2.62 -9.25
C ARG A 74 5.45 -1.76 -9.36
N VAL A 75 5.40 -0.69 -10.16
CA VAL A 75 6.53 0.21 -10.44
C VAL A 75 6.74 1.22 -9.31
N SER A 76 5.80 1.35 -8.36
CA SER A 76 6.09 1.83 -7.01
C SER A 76 7.05 0.88 -6.25
N ARG A 77 8.20 0.57 -6.84
CA ARG A 77 9.43 0.25 -6.12
C ARG A 77 9.84 1.53 -5.39
N PHE A 78 9.32 1.70 -4.17
CA PHE A 78 9.76 2.70 -3.20
C PHE A 78 11.15 2.37 -2.61
N SER A 79 12.06 1.87 -3.44
CA SER A 79 13.47 1.80 -3.10
C SER A 79 14.27 1.88 -4.39
N LYS A 80 14.88 3.04 -4.59
CA LYS A 80 16.21 3.08 -5.18
C LYS A 80 17.19 3.97 -4.42
N HIS A 81 16.77 4.99 -3.65
CA HIS A 81 17.70 5.91 -2.99
C HIS A 81 17.31 6.22 -1.53
N LEU A 82 17.34 5.21 -0.66
CA LEU A 82 17.62 5.41 0.76
C LEU A 82 18.49 4.23 1.19
N PHE A 83 19.79 4.54 1.26
CA PHE A 83 20.98 3.69 1.32
C PHE A 83 21.42 3.07 -0.01
#